data_AF-A0AAV5U446-F1
#
_entry.id   AF-A0AAV5U446-F1
#
_cell.length_a   1.000
_cell.length_b   1.000
_cell.length_c   1.000
_cell.angle_alpha   90.00
_cell.angle_beta   90.00
_cell.angle_gamma   90.00
#
_symmetry.space_group_name_H-M   'P 1'
#
loop_
_entity.id
_entity.type
_entity.pdbx_description
1 polymer ?
#
loop_
_entity_poly.entity_id
_entity_poly.type
_entity_poly.pdbx_seq_one_letter_code
_entity_poly.pdbx_strand_id
1 'polypeptide(L)'
;RFDFSTATDNLSDGILLIGDKKVHINKSILALHSPVFNTMFYGKFGDKTKEEMELKEVEHECLIERVERFLIDSSHMSIAYLLYLSDKYRLYLLQEHCLSKLEKTEDVKAVKNTEGYRALSDKARLALLGKMMKL
;
A
#
# COMPACT_ATOMS: atom_id res chain seq x y z
N ARG A 1 7.99 -27.77 -4.98
CA ARG A 1 7.55 -26.39 -5.30
C ARG A 1 6.35 -26.54 -6.21
N PHE A 2 5.19 -25.97 -5.87
CA PHE A 2 4.01 -26.05 -6.74
C PHE A 2 4.28 -25.33 -8.06
N ASP A 3 3.88 -25.93 -9.17
CA ASP A 3 3.94 -25.32 -10.50
C ASP A 3 2.59 -24.68 -10.81
N PHE A 4 2.60 -23.35 -10.93
CA PHE A 4 1.40 -22.57 -11.25
C PHE A 4 1.32 -22.21 -12.73
N SER A 5 2.24 -22.70 -13.57
CA SER A 5 2.20 -22.46 -15.02
C SER A 5 1.16 -23.33 -15.73
N THR A 6 0.70 -24.40 -15.10
CA THR A 6 -0.35 -25.30 -15.59
C THR A 6 -1.55 -25.29 -14.66
N ALA A 7 -2.75 -25.45 -15.21
CA ALA A 7 -3.96 -25.64 -14.41
C ALA A 7 -3.82 -26.91 -13.56
N THR A 8 -4.23 -26.82 -12.29
CA THR A 8 -4.50 -28.02 -11.48
C THR A 8 -5.99 -28.28 -11.52
N ASP A 9 -6.39 -29.43 -12.03
CA ASP A 9 -7.79 -29.81 -12.19
C ASP A 9 -8.56 -29.64 -10.86
N ASN A 10 -9.72 -28.97 -10.95
CA ASN A 10 -10.62 -28.61 -9.85
C ASN A 10 -10.11 -27.60 -8.81
N LEU A 11 -8.85 -27.17 -8.86
CA LEU A 11 -8.29 -26.20 -7.92
C LEU A 11 -8.00 -24.83 -8.54
N SER A 12 -7.88 -24.76 -9.87
CA SER A 12 -7.66 -23.51 -10.59
C SER A 12 -8.96 -22.98 -11.19
N ASP A 13 -9.37 -21.77 -10.81
CA ASP A 13 -10.60 -21.10 -11.27
C ASP A 13 -10.31 -19.69 -11.88
N GLY A 14 -9.03 -19.36 -12.03
CA GLY A 14 -8.56 -18.12 -12.65
C GLY A 14 -7.14 -18.24 -13.24
N ILE A 15 -6.80 -17.28 -14.09
CA ILE A 15 -5.44 -17.08 -14.61
C ILE A 15 -5.07 -15.62 -14.38
N LEU A 16 -3.89 -15.38 -13.79
CA LEU A 16 -3.26 -14.06 -13.73
C LEU A 16 -2.16 -13.98 -14.79
N LEU A 17 -2.10 -12.86 -15.49
CA LEU A 17 -1.02 -12.51 -16.40
C LEU A 17 -0.03 -11.62 -15.65
N ILE A 18 1.23 -12.05 -15.57
CA ILE A 18 2.32 -11.30 -14.93
C ILE A 18 3.40 -11.10 -16.00
N GLY A 19 3.35 -9.94 -16.68
CA GLY A 19 4.02 -9.78 -17.97
C GLY A 19 3.49 -10.81 -18.97
N ASP A 20 4.37 -11.53 -19.64
CA ASP A 20 3.99 -12.56 -20.62
C ASP A 20 3.73 -13.95 -20.00
N LYS A 21 3.78 -14.05 -18.67
CA LYS A 21 3.64 -15.33 -17.96
C LYS A 21 2.23 -15.53 -17.44
N LYS A 22 1.65 -16.68 -17.76
CA LYS A 22 0.37 -17.15 -17.23
C LYS A 22 0.56 -17.91 -15.93
N VAL A 23 -0.22 -17.55 -14.92
CA VAL A 23 -0.23 -18.19 -13.61
C VAL A 23 -1.65 -18.62 -13.29
N HIS A 24 -1.87 -19.92 -13.16
CA HIS A 24 -3.15 -20.49 -12.74
C HIS A 24 -3.33 -20.33 -11.23
N ILE A 25 -4.50 -19.85 -10.82
CA ILE A 25 -4.80 -19.45 -9.45
C ILE A 25 -6.12 -20.05 -8.95
N ASN A 26 -6.25 -20.09 -7.63
CA ASN A 26 -7.53 -20.23 -6.94
C ASN A 26 -7.97 -18.86 -6.40
N LYS A 27 -9.00 -18.27 -6.98
CA LYS A 27 -9.54 -16.94 -6.67
C LYS A 27 -10.04 -16.88 -5.23
N SER A 28 -10.69 -17.94 -4.74
CA SER A 28 -11.22 -17.99 -3.38
C SER A 28 -10.11 -17.91 -2.32
N ILE A 29 -9.02 -18.67 -2.50
CA ILE A 29 -7.86 -18.62 -1.60
C ILE A 29 -7.18 -17.24 -1.65
N LEU A 30 -6.99 -16.68 -2.85
CA LEU A 30 -6.36 -15.36 -2.98
C LEU A 30 -7.24 -14.25 -2.41
N ALA A 31 -8.55 -14.28 -2.62
CA ALA A 31 -9.50 -13.33 -2.05
C ALA A 31 -9.57 -13.44 -0.53
N LEU A 32 -9.59 -14.66 0.01
CA LEU A 32 -9.60 -14.90 1.46
C LEU A 32 -8.41 -14.22 2.16
N HIS A 33 -7.25 -14.21 1.50
CA HIS A 33 -6.00 -13.66 2.07
C HIS A 33 -5.62 -12.27 1.55
N SER A 34 -6.39 -11.67 0.64
CA SER A 34 -6.11 -10.36 0.07
C SER A 34 -7.41 -9.60 -0.23
N PRO A 35 -7.71 -8.52 0.51
CA PRO A 35 -8.84 -7.64 0.22
C PRO A 35 -8.83 -7.10 -1.21
N VAL A 36 -7.63 -6.91 -1.79
CA VAL A 36 -7.47 -6.48 -3.19
C VAL A 36 -8.01 -7.54 -4.15
N PHE A 37 -7.61 -8.80 -3.98
CA PHE A 37 -8.12 -9.89 -4.81
C PHE A 37 -9.60 -10.18 -4.54
N ASN A 38 -10.06 -10.00 -3.29
CA ASN A 38 -11.48 -10.13 -2.96
C ASN A 38 -12.32 -9.10 -3.72
N THR A 39 -11.91 -7.83 -3.71
CA THR A 39 -12.59 -6.78 -4.47
C THR A 39 -12.43 -6.97 -5.98
N MET A 40 -11.27 -7.42 -6.44
CA MET A 40 -10.98 -7.67 -7.87
C MET A 40 -11.84 -8.81 -8.44
N PHE A 41 -12.00 -9.92 -7.72
CA PHE A 41 -12.73 -11.10 -8.20
C PHE A 41 -14.22 -11.08 -7.88
N TYR A 42 -14.60 -10.51 -6.73
CA TYR A 42 -15.96 -10.60 -6.18
C TYR A 42 -16.58 -9.24 -5.83
N GLY A 43 -15.90 -8.12 -6.11
CA GLY A 43 -16.48 -6.78 -5.99
C GLY A 43 -17.52 -6.50 -7.07
N LYS A 44 -18.13 -5.31 -7.03
CA LYS A 44 -19.18 -4.86 -7.99
C LYS A 44 -18.73 -4.78 -9.47
N PHE A 45 -17.49 -5.16 -9.77
CA PHE A 45 -16.94 -5.31 -11.12
C PHE A 45 -17.16 -6.72 -11.71
N GLY A 46 -17.65 -7.69 -10.93
CA GLY A 46 -17.79 -9.09 -11.34
C GLY A 46 -18.80 -9.39 -12.46
N ASP A 47 -19.64 -8.43 -12.84
CA ASP A 47 -20.64 -8.58 -13.93
C ASP A 47 -20.11 -8.22 -15.32
N LYS A 48 -18.88 -7.70 -15.45
CA LYS A 48 -18.33 -7.34 -16.77
C LYS A 48 -17.35 -8.39 -17.26
N THR A 49 -17.88 -9.26 -18.11
CA THR A 49 -17.14 -10.19 -18.95
C THR A 49 -15.99 -9.51 -19.71
N LYS A 50 -14.80 -10.07 -19.55
CA LYS A 50 -13.83 -10.40 -20.62
C LYS A 50 -13.10 -9.28 -21.38
N GLU A 51 -13.03 -8.07 -20.87
CA GLU A 51 -12.05 -7.11 -21.41
C GLU A 51 -10.98 -6.83 -20.35
N GLU A 52 -9.75 -7.14 -20.74
CA GLU A 52 -8.51 -6.81 -20.04
C GLU A 52 -8.56 -5.34 -19.61
N MET A 53 -8.86 -5.08 -18.33
CA MET A 53 -8.72 -3.75 -17.77
C MET A 53 -7.24 -3.52 -17.51
N GLU A 54 -6.57 -2.96 -18.51
CA GLU A 54 -5.38 -2.16 -18.33
C GLU A 54 -5.69 -1.16 -17.19
N LEU A 55 -5.09 -1.39 -16.01
CA LEU A 55 -5.14 -0.46 -14.88
C LEU A 55 -4.43 0.81 -15.34
N LYS A 56 -5.17 1.71 -16.00
CA LYS A 56 -4.65 3.00 -16.47
C LYS A 56 -4.00 3.66 -15.27
N GLU A 57 -2.74 4.06 -15.41
CA GLU A 57 -1.91 4.65 -14.34
C GLU A 57 -2.64 5.79 -13.60
N VAL A 58 -3.57 6.46 -14.30
CA VAL A 58 -4.52 7.46 -13.79
C VAL A 58 -5.40 6.96 -12.63
N GLU A 59 -5.85 5.71 -12.65
CA GLU A 59 -6.65 5.12 -11.57
C GLU A 59 -5.79 4.71 -10.36
N HIS A 60 -4.55 4.28 -10.60
CA HIS A 60 -3.60 3.94 -9.53
C HIS A 60 -3.18 5.18 -8.75
N GLU A 61 -2.80 6.26 -9.43
CA GLU A 61 -2.45 7.53 -8.78
C GLU A 61 -3.64 8.11 -8.00
N CYS A 62 -4.85 8.07 -8.58
CA CYS A 62 -6.08 8.53 -7.92
C CYS A 62 -6.41 7.70 -6.67
N LEU A 63 -6.17 6.38 -6.70
CA LEU A 63 -6.36 5.51 -5.53
C LEU A 63 -5.36 5.82 -4.42
N ILE A 64 -4.08 5.97 -4.76
CA ILE A 64 -3.03 6.33 -3.79
C ILE A 64 -3.37 7.67 -3.14
N GLU A 65 -3.71 8.68 -3.93
CA GLU A 65 -4.10 9.99 -3.43
C GLU A 65 -5.33 9.91 -2.50
N ARG A 66 -6.32 9.07 -2.84
CA ARG A 66 -7.50 8.87 -1.99
C ARG A 66 -7.15 8.24 -0.65
N VAL A 67 -6.27 7.23 -0.66
CA VAL A 67 -5.77 6.58 0.56
C VAL A 67 -5.00 7.58 1.41
N GLU A 68 -4.17 8.41 0.79
CA GLU A 68 -3.42 9.46 1.48
C GLU A 68 -4.33 10.46 2.16
N ARG A 69 -5.33 10.99 1.45
CA ARG A 69 -6.30 11.93 2.03
C ARG A 69 -7.06 11.29 3.19
N PHE A 70 -7.52 10.05 3.04
CA PHE A 70 -8.21 9.33 4.12
C PHE A 70 -7.33 9.18 5.37
N LEU A 71 -6.05 8.85 5.19
CA LEU A 71 -5.11 8.69 6.31
C LEU A 71 -4.75 10.04 6.95
N ILE A 72 -4.61 11.11 6.15
CA ILE A 72 -4.39 12.48 6.64
C ILE A 72 -5.57 12.95 7.49
N ASP A 73 -6.80 12.68 7.06
CA ASP A 73 -8.02 13.07 7.77
C ASP A 73 -8.30 12.20 9.01
N SER A 74 -7.57 11.09 9.19
CA SER A 74 -7.76 10.17 10.31
C SER A 74 -7.15 10.72 11.61
N SER A 75 -7.99 11.29 12.46
CA SER A 75 -7.58 11.94 13.71
C SER A 75 -7.12 10.98 14.83
N HIS A 76 -7.33 9.68 14.68
CA HIS A 76 -7.04 8.69 15.73
C HIS A 76 -5.63 8.10 15.67
N MET A 77 -4.88 8.37 14.59
CA MET A 77 -3.56 7.78 14.36
C MET A 77 -2.45 8.72 14.82
N SER A 78 -1.40 8.17 15.44
CA SER A 78 -0.23 8.97 15.79
C SER A 78 0.60 9.31 14.55
N ILE A 79 1.28 10.47 14.57
CA ILE A 79 2.18 10.89 13.47
C ILE A 79 3.26 9.84 13.20
N ALA A 80 3.78 9.18 14.23
CA ALA A 80 4.77 8.11 14.06
C ALA A 80 4.21 6.91 13.27
N TYR A 81 2.95 6.54 13.52
CA TYR A 81 2.30 5.45 12.81
C TYR A 81 1.96 5.85 11.36
N LEU A 82 1.47 7.07 11.14
CA LEU A 82 1.22 7.59 9.79
C LEU A 82 2.52 7.69 8.98
N LEU A 83 3.63 8.07 9.61
CA LEU A 83 4.95 8.11 8.97
C LEU A 83 5.47 6.71 8.63
N TYR A 84 5.19 5.71 9.47
CA TYR A 84 5.47 4.31 9.16
C TYR A 84 4.67 3.83 7.95
N LEU A 85 3.36 4.12 7.89
CA LEU A 85 2.52 3.75 6.76
C LEU A 85 2.99 4.43 5.47
N SER A 86 3.35 5.71 5.55
CA SER A 86 3.80 6.46 4.38
C SER A 86 5.12 5.95 3.82
N ASP A 87 6.07 5.59 4.69
CA ASP A 87 7.33 4.97 4.27
C ASP A 87 7.12 3.55 3.70
N LYS A 88 6.33 2.71 4.39
CA LYS A 88 6.06 1.32 3.99
C LYS A 88 5.38 1.21 2.64
N TYR A 89 4.40 2.08 2.38
CA TYR A 89 3.58 2.04 1.15
C TYR A 89 3.95 3.13 0.14
N ARG A 90 5.04 3.88 0.38
CA ARG A 90 5.52 4.99 -0.48
C ARG A 90 4.47 6.06 -0.75
N LEU A 91 3.71 6.43 0.28
CA LEU A 91 2.68 7.46 0.23
C LEU A 91 3.32 8.83 0.45
N TYR A 92 3.66 9.52 -0.64
CA TYR A 92 4.40 10.78 -0.62
C TYR A 92 3.65 11.95 0.05
N LEU A 93 2.39 12.19 -0.29
CA LEU A 93 1.58 13.27 0.31
C LEU A 93 1.39 13.03 1.81
N LEU A 94 1.18 11.77 2.22
CA LEU A 94 1.05 11.44 3.63
C LEU A 94 2.38 11.68 4.38
N GLN A 95 3.51 11.33 3.76
CA GLN A 95 4.84 11.58 4.34
C GLN A 95 5.10 13.08 4.51
N GLU A 96 4.86 13.88 3.47
CA GLU A 96 4.99 15.34 3.51
C GLU A 96 4.07 15.94 4.59
N HIS A 97 2.82 15.47 4.68
CA HIS A 97 1.89 15.91 5.71
C HIS A 97 2.44 15.62 7.11
N CYS A 98 2.92 14.39 7.37
CA CYS A 98 3.50 14.02 8.66
C CYS A 98 4.70 14.90 9.01
N LEU A 99 5.62 15.12 8.07
CA LEU A 99 6.80 15.97 8.27
C LEU A 99 6.43 17.45 8.46
N SER A 100 5.34 17.92 7.87
CA SER A 100 4.85 19.29 8.06
C SER A 100 4.38 19.54 9.49
N LYS A 101 3.81 18.51 10.15
CA LYS A 101 3.32 18.56 11.53
C LYS A 101 4.40 18.51 12.60
N LEU A 102 5.64 18.16 12.22
CA LEU A 102 6.79 18.20 13.11
C LEU A 102 7.40 19.60 13.06
N GLU A 103 6.99 20.48 13.96
CA GLU A 103 7.37 21.90 13.96
C GLU A 103 8.51 22.21 14.92
N LYS A 104 8.82 21.31 15.86
CA LYS A 104 9.87 21.47 16.87
C LYS A 104 10.77 20.24 16.95
N THR A 105 11.99 20.43 17.45
CA THR A 105 12.94 19.31 17.61
C THR A 105 12.42 18.26 18.59
N GLU A 106 11.60 18.67 19.55
CA GLU A 106 10.90 17.84 20.52
C GLU A 106 9.96 16.84 19.83
N ASP A 107 9.25 17.26 18.77
CA ASP A 107 8.32 16.40 18.04
C ASP A 107 9.07 15.25 17.34
N VAL A 108 10.22 15.56 16.74
CA VAL A 108 11.09 14.57 16.09
C VAL A 108 11.65 13.58 17.12
N LYS A 109 12.05 14.07 18.29
CA LYS A 109 12.51 13.22 19.41
C LYS A 109 11.39 12.32 19.91
N ALA A 110 10.15 12.82 20.00
CA ALA A 110 8.99 12.03 20.39
C ALA A 110 8.75 10.88 19.39
N VAL A 111 8.82 11.15 18.08
CA VAL A 111 8.73 10.11 17.04
C VAL A 111 9.84 9.07 17.21
N LYS A 112 11.09 9.49 17.45
CA LYS A 112 12.25 8.59 17.63
C LYS A 112 12.06 7.55 18.74
N ASN A 113 11.27 7.89 19.77
CA ASN A 113 11.01 7.01 20.91
C ASN A 113 9.88 6.00 20.66
N THR A 114 9.16 6.10 19.54
CA THR A 114 8.07 5.19 19.20
C THR A 114 8.56 3.90 18.52
N GLU A 115 7.77 2.84 18.61
CA GLU A 115 8.03 1.60 17.85
C GLU A 115 7.98 1.83 16.34
N GLY A 116 7.14 2.75 15.88
CA GLY A 116 7.02 3.14 14.47
C GLY A 116 8.35 3.60 13.88
N TYR A 117 9.17 4.33 14.64
CA TYR A 117 10.48 4.80 14.19
C TYR A 117 11.47 3.65 13.91
N ARG A 118 11.43 2.58 14.72
CA ARG A 118 12.29 1.41 14.52
C ARG A 118 11.96 0.69 13.22
N ALA A 119 10.71 0.76 12.77
CA ALA A 119 10.25 0.14 11.54
C ALA A 119 10.46 1.00 10.27
N LEU A 120 10.95 2.24 10.41
CA LEU A 120 11.23 3.11 9.26
C LEU A 120 12.46 2.65 8.46
N SER A 121 12.41 2.87 7.15
CA SER A 121 13.54 2.74 6.25
C SER A 121 14.61 3.81 6.54
N ASP A 122 15.83 3.56 6.09
CA ASP A 122 16.91 4.54 6.21
C ASP A 122 16.60 5.84 5.46
N LYS A 123 15.85 5.76 4.35
CA LYS A 123 15.39 6.95 3.61
C LYS A 123 14.45 7.81 4.46
N ALA A 124 13.47 7.21 5.13
CA ALA A 124 12.56 7.95 6.00
C ALA A 124 13.27 8.52 7.24
N ARG A 125 14.23 7.79 7.82
CA ARG A 125 15.07 8.30 8.91
C ARG A 125 15.91 9.48 8.46
N LEU A 126 16.51 9.42 7.26
CA LEU A 126 17.24 10.54 6.67
C LEU A 126 16.34 11.74 6.44
N ALA A 127 15.11 11.55 5.98
CA ALA A 127 14.14 12.64 5.81
C ALA A 127 13.80 13.31 7.16
N LEU A 128 13.63 12.52 8.24
CA LEU A 128 13.43 13.05 9.59
C LEU A 128 14.64 13.84 10.10
N LEU A 129 15.86 13.34 9.88
CA LEU A 129 17.08 14.06 10.23
C LEU A 129 17.19 15.38 9.45
N GLY A 130 16.93 15.34 8.14
CA GLY A 130 16.91 16.52 7.30
C GLY A 130 15.86 17.55 7.73
N LYS A 131 14.68 17.09 8.19
CA LYS A 131 13.67 17.96 8.79
C LYS A 131 14.18 18.58 10.09
N MET A 132 14.77 17.79 10.98
CA MET A 132 15.31 18.26 12.27
C MET A 132 16.42 19.30 12.10
N MET A 133 17.24 19.22 11.05
CA MET A 133 18.28 20.22 10.77
C MET A 133 17.73 21.55 10.25
N LYS A 134 16.46 21.58 9.79
CA LYS A 134 15.78 22.78 9.30
C LYS A 134 14.93 23.49 10.36
N LEU A 135 14.71 22.84 11.50
CA LEU A 135 14.01 23.37 12.68
C LEU A 135 15.02 24.06 13.59
#